data_AF-H3CM98-F1
#
_entry.id   AF-H3CM98-F1
#
_cell.length_a   1.000
_cell.length_b   1.000
_cell.length_c   1.000
_cell.angle_alpha   90.00
_cell.angle_beta   90.00
_cell.angle_gamma   90.00
#
_symmetry.space_group_name_H-M   'P 1'
#
loop_
_entity.id
_entity.type
_entity.pdbx_description
1 polymer ?
#
loop_
_entity_poly.entity_id
_entity_poly.type
_entity_poly.pdbx_seq_one_letter_code
_entity_poly.pdbx_strand_id
1 'polypeptide(L)'
;FRDGVRRVDFVLSYVDDKDGEKKQERRKEFEANLEKAGLELETEDKSESKDQITYFLKIHAPWDILATYAEVLKIKVPFKESDIPHGQDVPLEWLSHPLRLPEHIMRPQPDYFTYPFNKQKTDFFLISDKDTFFPPSTRSRIVFYILGRCPYYNEGRKDREKTGIKRLLSNGTYAAAFPLHDVRQSEKIKIKGSDGQKNDVIS
;
A
#
# COMPACT_ATOMS: atom_id res chain seq x y z
N PHE A 1 -0.94 -1.30 -14.27
CA PHE A 1 -0.21 -1.01 -15.51
C PHE A 1 -1.02 -1.55 -16.67
N ARG A 2 -0.83 -1.01 -17.88
CA ARG A 2 -1.58 -1.42 -19.08
C ARG A 2 -1.30 -2.86 -19.50
N ASP A 3 -0.22 -3.45 -19.00
CA ASP A 3 0.11 -4.87 -19.19
C ASP A 3 -0.79 -5.85 -18.41
N GLY A 4 -1.58 -5.38 -17.43
CA GLY A 4 -2.41 -6.25 -16.59
C GLY A 4 -1.65 -7.17 -15.62
N VAL A 5 -0.31 -7.10 -15.59
CA VAL A 5 0.55 -7.91 -14.72
C VAL A 5 0.93 -7.12 -13.49
N ARG A 6 1.38 -5.86 -13.68
CA ARG A 6 1.91 -5.06 -12.58
C ARG A 6 0.79 -4.35 -11.85
N ARG A 7 0.71 -4.63 -10.55
CA ARG A 7 -0.15 -3.91 -9.61
C ARG A 7 0.34 -2.49 -9.38
N VAL A 8 -0.59 -1.57 -9.16
CA VAL A 8 -0.27 -0.19 -8.80
C VAL A 8 -0.24 -0.09 -7.28
N ASP A 9 0.91 0.27 -6.73
CA ASP A 9 1.13 0.40 -5.29
C ASP A 9 0.92 1.83 -4.78
N PHE A 10 1.11 2.82 -5.66
CA PHE A 10 0.97 4.22 -5.34
C PHE A 10 0.68 5.03 -6.60
N VAL A 11 0.00 6.17 -6.45
CA VAL A 11 -0.30 7.10 -7.54
C VAL A 11 0.09 8.51 -7.13
N LEU A 12 0.75 9.24 -8.04
CA LEU A 12 0.91 10.68 -7.97
C LEU A 12 0.04 11.33 -9.06
N SER A 13 -0.47 12.53 -8.81
CA SER A 13 -1.16 13.32 -9.84
C SER A 13 -0.60 14.72 -9.97
N TYR A 14 -0.69 15.30 -11.16
CA TYR A 14 -0.32 16.69 -11.42
C TYR A 14 -1.08 17.27 -12.61
N VAL A 15 -1.12 18.59 -12.71
CA VAL A 15 -1.64 19.32 -13.87
C VAL A 15 -0.48 20.11 -14.48
N ASP A 16 -0.43 20.20 -15.80
CA ASP A 16 0.55 21.03 -16.46
C ASP A 16 0.19 22.51 -16.31
N ASP A 17 1.18 23.27 -15.87
CA ASP A 17 1.12 24.72 -15.75
C ASP A 17 1.84 25.29 -16.97
N LYS A 18 1.18 26.16 -17.74
CA LYS A 18 1.73 26.68 -19.02
C LYS A 18 3.07 27.40 -18.82
N ASP A 19 3.30 27.95 -17.63
CA ASP A 19 4.54 28.65 -17.26
C ASP A 19 5.46 27.81 -16.34
N GLY A 20 5.20 26.51 -16.26
CA GLY A 20 5.73 25.61 -15.24
C GLY A 20 7.01 24.85 -15.56
N GLU A 21 7.93 25.35 -16.40
CA GLU A 21 9.16 24.62 -16.81
C GLU A 21 9.93 24.05 -15.62
N LYS A 22 10.09 24.84 -14.56
CA LYS A 22 10.80 24.41 -13.34
C LYS A 22 10.09 23.26 -12.61
N LYS A 23 8.76 23.18 -12.66
CA LYS A 23 8.00 22.05 -12.10
C LYS A 23 8.20 20.82 -12.96
N GLN A 24 8.20 20.97 -14.28
CA GLN A 24 8.46 19.89 -15.22
C GLN A 24 9.87 19.31 -15.07
N GLU A 25 10.89 20.15 -14.95
CA GLU A 25 12.28 19.70 -14.70
C GLU A 25 12.38 18.90 -13.39
N ARG A 26 11.75 19.38 -12.32
CA ARG A 26 11.71 18.66 -11.03
C ARG A 26 11.02 17.31 -11.13
N ARG A 27 9.90 17.21 -11.86
CA ARG A 27 9.20 15.93 -12.09
C ARG A 27 10.11 14.96 -12.83
N LYS A 28 10.71 15.40 -13.94
CA LYS A 28 11.62 14.59 -14.76
C LYS A 28 12.78 14.03 -13.93
N GLU A 29 13.45 14.86 -13.14
CA GLU A 29 14.56 14.42 -12.27
C GLU A 29 14.07 13.47 -11.16
N PHE A 30 12.91 13.76 -10.55
CA PHE A 30 12.34 12.91 -9.51
C PHE A 30 11.97 11.53 -10.06
N GLU A 31 11.26 11.47 -11.18
CA GLU A 31 10.84 10.23 -11.85
C GLU A 31 12.04 9.38 -12.27
N ALA A 32 13.04 9.99 -12.91
CA ALA A 32 14.28 9.28 -13.27
C ALA A 32 15.00 8.71 -12.04
N ASN A 33 15.00 9.44 -10.91
CA ASN A 33 15.60 8.94 -9.67
C ASN A 33 14.77 7.84 -8.99
N LEU A 34 13.44 7.84 -9.15
CA LEU A 34 12.59 6.72 -8.69
C LEU A 34 12.89 5.45 -9.50
N GLU A 35 13.05 5.57 -10.83
CA GLU A 35 13.45 4.45 -11.69
C GLU A 35 14.85 3.93 -11.33
N LYS A 36 15.81 4.82 -11.07
CA LYS A 36 17.14 4.42 -10.56
C LYS A 36 17.08 3.72 -9.20
N ALA A 37 16.11 4.08 -8.36
CA ALA A 37 15.85 3.39 -7.09
C ALA A 37 15.16 2.03 -7.29
N GLY A 38 14.84 1.65 -8.54
CA GLY A 38 14.27 0.37 -8.95
C GLY A 38 12.74 0.34 -8.92
N LEU A 39 12.06 1.47 -8.75
CA LEU A 39 10.62 1.55 -8.93
C LEU A 39 10.27 1.56 -10.41
N GLU A 40 9.12 1.00 -10.74
CA GLU A 40 8.61 1.00 -12.10
C GLU A 40 7.45 1.98 -12.23
N LEU A 41 7.47 2.79 -13.29
CA LEU A 41 6.57 3.91 -13.49
C LEU A 41 5.75 3.76 -14.78
N GLU A 42 4.51 4.23 -14.76
CA GLU A 42 3.66 4.37 -15.96
C GLU A 42 2.83 5.65 -15.82
N THR A 43 3.00 6.58 -16.75
CA THR A 43 2.25 7.84 -16.78
C THR A 43 1.03 7.69 -17.68
N GLU A 44 -0.14 7.98 -17.11
CA GLU A 44 -1.37 8.19 -17.86
C GLU A 44 -1.51 9.66 -18.24
N ASP A 45 -1.79 9.91 -19.52
CA ASP A 45 -1.98 11.26 -20.05
C ASP A 45 -3.29 11.88 -19.53
N LYS A 46 -3.31 13.20 -19.43
CA LYS A 46 -4.49 13.96 -19.03
C LYS A 46 -5.72 13.68 -19.89
N SER A 47 -5.56 13.30 -21.15
CA SER A 47 -6.69 12.92 -22.02
C SER A 47 -7.46 11.70 -21.53
N GLU A 48 -6.89 10.90 -20.64
CA GLU A 48 -7.57 9.76 -20.01
C GLU A 48 -8.21 10.13 -18.66
N SER A 49 -7.99 11.34 -18.14
CA SER A 49 -8.59 11.79 -16.89
C SER A 49 -10.02 12.30 -17.10
N LYS A 50 -10.85 12.21 -16.06
CA LYS A 50 -12.23 12.70 -16.11
C LYS A 50 -12.32 14.21 -16.40
N ASP A 51 -11.37 14.98 -15.91
CA ASP A 51 -11.28 16.44 -16.07
C ASP A 51 -10.46 16.87 -17.30
N GLN A 52 -9.85 15.91 -18.02
CA GLN A 52 -9.04 16.13 -19.23
C GLN A 52 -7.78 17.01 -19.03
N ILE A 53 -7.39 17.26 -17.77
CA ILE A 53 -6.26 18.14 -17.42
C ILE A 53 -5.26 17.50 -16.44
N THR A 54 -5.60 16.37 -15.82
CA THR A 54 -4.80 15.75 -14.76
C THR A 54 -4.04 14.54 -15.26
N TYR A 55 -2.71 14.56 -15.12
CA TYR A 55 -1.84 13.41 -15.33
C TYR A 55 -1.83 12.51 -14.10
N PHE A 56 -1.69 11.19 -14.31
CA PHE A 56 -1.51 10.22 -13.24
C PHE A 56 -0.25 9.40 -13.44
N LEU A 57 0.68 9.47 -12.51
CA LEU A 57 1.86 8.61 -12.46
C LEU A 57 1.56 7.41 -11.57
N LYS A 58 1.48 6.23 -12.16
CA LYS A 58 1.36 4.95 -11.45
C LYS A 58 2.73 4.44 -11.07
N ILE A 59 2.83 3.90 -9.86
CA ILE A 59 4.09 3.40 -9.31
C ILE A 59 3.89 1.94 -8.89
N HIS A 60 4.79 1.07 -9.35
CA HIS A 60 4.92 -0.31 -8.92
C HIS A 60 6.27 -0.53 -8.23
N ALA A 61 6.26 -1.28 -7.12
CA ALA A 61 7.45 -1.75 -6.46
C ALA A 61 7.66 -3.26 -6.73
N PRO A 62 8.73 -3.63 -7.45
CA PRO A 62 9.11 -5.03 -7.64
C PRO A 62 9.45 -5.74 -6.32
N TRP A 63 9.42 -7.07 -6.34
CA TRP A 63 9.71 -7.90 -5.16
C TRP A 63 11.04 -7.53 -4.48
N ASP A 64 12.12 -7.39 -5.25
CA ASP A 64 13.46 -7.15 -4.68
C ASP A 64 13.55 -5.79 -3.97
N ILE A 65 12.81 -4.80 -4.46
CA ILE A 65 12.67 -3.48 -3.83
C ILE A 65 11.88 -3.61 -2.54
N LEU A 66 10.74 -4.30 -2.57
CA LEU A 66 9.93 -4.54 -1.37
C LEU A 66 10.70 -5.30 -0.31
N ALA A 67 11.38 -6.39 -0.67
CA ALA A 67 12.18 -7.21 0.22
C ALA A 67 13.32 -6.39 0.87
N THR A 68 14.02 -5.58 0.08
CA THR A 68 15.10 -4.71 0.57
C THR A 68 14.57 -3.68 1.57
N TYR A 69 13.50 -2.96 1.23
CA TYR A 69 12.98 -1.94 2.13
C TYR A 69 12.19 -2.52 3.31
N ALA A 70 11.61 -3.72 3.19
CA ALA A 70 11.00 -4.43 4.32
C ALA A 70 12.02 -4.77 5.40
N GLU A 71 13.23 -5.17 5.01
CA GLU A 71 14.35 -5.41 5.92
C GLU A 71 14.85 -4.11 6.57
N VAL A 72 14.97 -3.03 5.80
CA VAL A 72 15.33 -1.69 6.30
C VAL A 72 14.30 -1.18 7.31
N LEU A 73 13.01 -1.37 7.01
CA LEU A 73 11.88 -0.93 7.84
C LEU A 73 11.54 -1.88 8.99
N LYS A 74 12.27 -3.00 9.13
CA LYS A 74 12.05 -4.05 10.13
C LYS A 74 10.59 -4.51 10.17
N ILE A 75 9.99 -4.69 8.98
CA ILE A 75 8.61 -5.16 8.84
C ILE A 75 8.54 -6.57 9.40
N LYS A 76 7.66 -6.79 10.39
CA LYS A 76 7.43 -8.11 10.95
C LYS A 76 6.50 -8.90 10.02
N VAL A 77 6.90 -10.12 9.71
CA VAL A 77 6.17 -11.03 8.82
C VAL A 77 6.01 -12.40 9.50
N PRO A 78 5.00 -13.20 9.14
CA PRO A 78 4.76 -14.50 9.74
C PRO A 78 5.87 -15.50 9.38
N PHE A 79 6.31 -16.28 10.38
CA PHE A 79 7.28 -17.38 10.18
C PHE A 79 6.76 -18.73 10.70
N LYS A 80 5.76 -18.72 11.58
CA LYS A 80 5.10 -19.92 12.11
C LYS A 80 3.67 -19.59 12.49
N GLU A 81 2.73 -20.49 12.22
CA GLU A 81 1.37 -20.43 12.75
C GLU A 81 1.40 -20.61 14.28
N SER A 82 0.57 -19.84 14.99
CA SER A 82 0.48 -19.90 16.45
C SER A 82 -0.15 -21.22 16.87
N ASP A 83 0.57 -21.97 17.69
CA ASP A 83 0.09 -23.17 18.38
C ASP A 83 -0.50 -22.85 19.77
N ILE A 84 -0.59 -21.56 20.12
CA ILE A 84 -1.19 -21.09 21.37
C ILE A 84 -2.72 -21.03 21.20
N PRO A 85 -3.51 -21.73 22.05
CA PRO A 85 -4.97 -21.65 22.01
C PRO A 85 -5.47 -20.23 22.25
N HIS A 86 -6.37 -19.73 21.40
CA HIS A 86 -7.06 -18.45 21.63
C HIS A 86 -7.91 -18.53 22.90
N GLY A 87 -7.66 -17.64 23.86
CA GLY A 87 -8.57 -17.41 24.97
C GLY A 87 -8.41 -18.30 26.21
N GLN A 88 -7.24 -18.89 26.44
CA GLN A 88 -6.93 -19.47 27.75
C GLN A 88 -5.99 -18.55 28.54
N ASP A 89 -6.48 -18.13 29.71
CA ASP A 89 -5.78 -17.45 30.81
C ASP A 89 -5.44 -15.95 30.64
N VAL A 90 -6.46 -15.10 30.47
CA VAL A 90 -6.35 -13.69 30.90
C VAL A 90 -6.98 -13.52 32.30
N PRO A 91 -6.19 -13.24 33.35
CA PRO A 91 -6.74 -12.85 34.64
C PRO A 91 -7.71 -11.68 34.46
N LEU A 92 -8.88 -11.74 35.12
CA LEU A 92 -9.95 -10.73 35.07
C LEU A 92 -10.72 -10.64 33.73
N GLU A 93 -10.82 -11.75 33.00
CA GLU A 93 -11.54 -11.84 31.72
C GLU A 93 -12.97 -11.25 31.78
N TRP A 94 -13.66 -11.38 32.92
CA TRP A 94 -15.00 -10.84 33.21
C TRP A 94 -15.16 -9.33 32.90
N LEU A 95 -14.11 -8.52 33.08
CA LEU A 95 -14.14 -7.07 32.81
C LEU A 95 -14.37 -6.75 31.32
N SER A 96 -13.92 -7.64 30.44
CA SER A 96 -13.97 -7.45 28.99
C SER A 96 -15.22 -8.06 28.34
N HIS A 97 -16.03 -8.83 29.09
CA HIS A 97 -17.19 -9.53 28.55
C HIS A 97 -18.23 -8.62 27.88
N PRO A 98 -18.56 -7.42 28.38
CA PRO A 98 -19.49 -6.50 27.69
C PRO A 98 -18.97 -5.98 26.34
N LEU A 99 -17.66 -6.09 26.09
CA LEU A 99 -16.99 -5.62 24.87
C LEU A 99 -16.63 -6.77 23.92
N ARG A 100 -16.84 -8.03 24.32
CA ARG A 100 -16.59 -9.19 23.46
C ARG A 100 -17.65 -9.27 22.39
N LEU A 101 -17.22 -9.24 21.12
CA LEU A 101 -18.11 -9.54 20.01
C LEU A 101 -18.53 -11.02 20.06
N PRO A 102 -19.80 -11.33 19.77
CA PRO A 102 -20.24 -12.70 19.59
C PRO A 102 -19.37 -13.47 18.59
N GLU A 103 -19.06 -14.73 18.89
CA GLU A 103 -18.17 -15.57 18.08
C GLU A 103 -18.67 -15.77 16.65
N HIS A 104 -19.98 -15.71 16.41
CA HIS A 104 -20.56 -15.78 15.05
C HIS A 104 -20.33 -14.50 14.21
N ILE A 105 -19.94 -13.38 14.85
CA ILE A 105 -19.53 -12.14 14.18
C ILE A 105 -18.01 -12.14 13.96
N MET A 106 -17.27 -12.75 14.87
CA MET A 106 -15.84 -12.94 14.72
C MET A 106 -15.58 -13.99 13.62
N ARG A 107 -14.75 -13.65 12.63
CA ARG A 107 -14.19 -14.65 11.71
C ARG A 107 -12.78 -14.96 12.23
N PRO A 108 -12.60 -15.97 13.11
CA PRO A 108 -11.30 -16.25 13.69
C PRO A 108 -10.33 -16.57 12.56
N GLN A 109 -9.28 -15.76 12.45
CA GLN A 109 -8.14 -16.06 11.59
C GLN A 109 -7.04 -16.65 12.48
N PRO A 110 -6.26 -17.62 11.96
CA PRO A 110 -5.12 -18.13 12.71
C PRO A 110 -4.15 -17.00 13.03
N ASP A 111 -3.65 -16.98 14.26
CA ASP A 111 -2.58 -16.09 14.66
C ASP A 111 -1.23 -16.63 14.19
N TYR A 112 -0.26 -15.74 14.02
CA TYR A 112 1.08 -16.12 13.56
C TYR A 112 2.13 -15.49 14.47
N PHE A 113 3.18 -16.27 14.76
CA PHE A 113 4.41 -15.69 15.26
C PHE A 113 5.09 -14.90 14.15
N THR A 114 5.50 -13.68 14.48
CA THR A 114 6.12 -12.76 13.52
C THR A 114 7.54 -12.39 13.91
N TYR A 115 8.39 -12.19 12.90
CA TYR A 115 9.78 -11.77 13.08
C TYR A 115 10.16 -10.73 12.02
N PRO A 116 11.09 -9.78 12.29
CA PRO A 116 11.53 -8.83 11.29
C PRO A 116 12.03 -9.53 10.02
N PHE A 117 11.50 -9.13 8.88
CA PHE A 117 11.85 -9.69 7.57
C PHE A 117 13.36 -9.59 7.30
N ASN A 118 13.91 -10.67 6.76
CA ASN A 118 15.31 -10.76 6.33
C ASN A 118 15.34 -11.39 4.94
N LYS A 119 15.77 -10.62 3.93
CA LYS A 119 15.78 -11.08 2.54
C LYS A 119 16.79 -12.19 2.25
N GLN A 120 17.79 -12.39 3.12
CA GLN A 120 18.78 -13.48 3.02
C GLN A 120 18.28 -14.78 3.65
N LYS A 121 17.17 -14.75 4.39
CA LYS A 121 16.59 -15.90 5.10
C LYS A 121 15.13 -16.08 4.71
N THR A 122 14.80 -16.02 3.42
CA THR A 122 13.41 -16.13 2.94
C THR A 122 12.76 -17.44 3.36
N ASP A 123 13.51 -18.54 3.39
CA ASP A 123 13.01 -19.88 3.74
C ASP A 123 12.60 -20.01 5.22
N PHE A 124 12.99 -19.05 6.06
CA PHE A 124 12.52 -18.97 7.44
C PHE A 124 11.07 -18.47 7.55
N PHE A 125 10.57 -17.76 6.54
CA PHE A 125 9.25 -17.12 6.58
C PHE A 125 8.21 -17.89 5.78
N LEU A 126 6.93 -17.70 6.12
CA LEU A 126 5.81 -18.32 5.41
C LEU A 126 5.52 -17.54 4.11
N ILE A 127 6.35 -17.73 3.09
CA ILE A 127 6.20 -17.10 1.77
C ILE A 127 5.65 -18.12 0.78
N SER A 128 4.33 -18.15 0.60
CA SER A 128 3.70 -19.01 -0.43
C SER A 128 3.76 -18.39 -1.83
N ASP A 129 3.57 -17.08 -1.90
CA ASP A 129 3.54 -16.34 -3.16
C ASP A 129 4.09 -14.92 -2.93
N LYS A 130 5.10 -14.54 -3.70
CA LYS A 130 5.79 -13.25 -3.60
C LYS A 130 4.90 -12.07 -3.99
N ASP A 131 3.93 -12.27 -4.88
CA ASP A 131 3.04 -11.21 -5.35
C ASP A 131 2.02 -10.79 -4.28
N THR A 132 1.63 -11.75 -3.43
CA THR A 132 0.64 -11.54 -2.37
C THR A 132 1.25 -11.46 -0.96
N PHE A 133 2.50 -11.89 -0.76
CA PHE A 133 3.17 -11.92 0.55
C PHE A 133 3.18 -10.56 1.26
N PHE A 134 3.52 -9.48 0.56
CA PHE A 134 3.43 -8.13 1.13
C PHE A 134 2.02 -7.55 0.92
N PRO A 135 1.25 -7.29 1.99
CA PRO A 135 -0.08 -6.70 1.86
C PRO A 135 -0.04 -5.33 1.18
N PRO A 136 -1.14 -4.90 0.52
CA PRO A 136 -1.22 -3.60 -0.15
C PRO A 136 -0.81 -2.41 0.74
N SER A 137 -1.18 -2.45 2.02
CA SER A 137 -0.81 -1.43 3.02
C SER A 137 0.70 -1.37 3.27
N THR A 138 1.34 -2.54 3.39
CA THR A 138 2.79 -2.68 3.56
C THR A 138 3.55 -2.19 2.32
N ARG A 139 3.09 -2.58 1.13
CA ARG A 139 3.65 -2.12 -0.15
C ARG A 139 3.55 -0.60 -0.30
N SER A 140 2.36 -0.04 -0.02
CA SER A 140 2.12 1.41 -0.03
C SER A 140 3.04 2.16 0.94
N ARG A 141 3.23 1.62 2.16
CA ARG A 141 4.13 2.18 3.17
C ARG A 141 5.59 2.18 2.71
N ILE A 142 6.03 1.09 2.07
CA ILE A 142 7.38 1.01 1.48
C ILE A 142 7.55 2.05 0.38
N VAL A 143 6.62 2.13 -0.57
CA VAL A 143 6.70 3.12 -1.66
C VAL A 143 6.71 4.54 -1.11
N PHE A 144 5.85 4.86 -0.14
CA PHE A 144 5.85 6.17 0.51
C PHE A 144 7.17 6.49 1.23
N TYR A 145 7.83 5.48 1.82
CA TYR A 145 9.15 5.64 2.44
C TYR A 145 10.22 6.04 1.41
N ILE A 146 10.21 5.40 0.23
CA ILE A 146 11.12 5.69 -0.89
C ILE A 146 10.84 7.09 -1.44
N LEU A 147 9.57 7.39 -1.74
CA LEU A 147 9.11 8.69 -2.23
C LEU A 147 9.52 9.84 -1.29
N GLY A 148 9.52 9.62 0.02
CA GLY A 148 9.92 10.61 1.02
C GLY A 148 11.42 10.92 1.03
N ARG A 149 12.26 10.03 0.48
CA ARG A 149 13.74 10.14 0.49
C ARG A 149 14.33 10.38 -0.89
N CYS A 150 13.56 10.15 -1.96
CA CYS A 150 14.04 10.32 -3.32
C CYS A 150 14.38 11.80 -3.61
N PRO A 151 15.60 12.10 -4.12
CA PRO A 151 15.96 13.44 -4.54
C PRO A 151 15.26 13.82 -5.85
N TYR A 152 15.03 15.13 -6.05
CA TYR A 152 14.57 15.70 -7.33
C TYR A 152 15.63 16.61 -7.96
N TYR A 153 16.91 16.31 -7.71
CA TYR A 153 18.07 16.98 -8.29
C TYR A 153 19.03 15.96 -8.88
N ASN A 154 19.83 16.39 -9.86
CA ASN A 154 20.92 15.58 -10.42
C ASN A 154 22.09 15.50 -9.44
N GLU A 155 22.75 14.34 -9.32
CA GLU A 155 23.83 14.00 -8.38
C GLU A 155 24.98 15.03 -8.33
N GLY A 156 25.19 15.80 -9.40
CA GLY A 156 26.16 16.91 -9.44
C GLY A 156 25.77 18.17 -8.66
N ARG A 157 24.51 18.33 -8.24
CA ARG A 157 24.04 19.49 -7.45
C ARG A 157 24.01 19.12 -5.96
N LYS A 158 24.83 19.79 -5.14
CA LYS A 158 24.95 19.57 -3.67
C LYS A 158 23.74 20.04 -2.83
N ASP A 159 22.61 20.37 -3.44
CA ASP A 159 21.46 20.89 -2.70
C ASP A 159 20.66 19.75 -2.06
N ARG A 160 21.23 19.17 -1.00
CA ARG A 160 20.70 18.03 -0.26
C ARG A 160 19.35 18.31 0.41
N GLU A 161 18.89 19.56 0.43
CA GLU A 161 17.58 19.93 0.98
C GLU A 161 16.42 19.65 0.01
N LYS A 162 16.72 19.34 -1.26
CA LYS A 162 15.74 19.11 -2.32
C LYS A 162 15.34 17.63 -2.46
N THR A 163 14.78 17.06 -1.41
CA THR A 163 14.34 15.65 -1.40
C THR A 163 12.88 15.50 -1.02
N GLY A 164 12.24 14.49 -1.59
CA GLY A 164 11.02 13.91 -1.09
C GLY A 164 9.74 14.48 -1.67
N ILE A 165 8.74 13.60 -1.81
CA ILE A 165 7.42 13.90 -2.36
C ILE A 165 6.69 15.01 -1.59
N LYS A 166 6.86 15.11 -0.26
CA LYS A 166 6.19 16.15 0.54
C LYS A 166 6.54 17.57 0.08
N ARG A 167 7.80 17.81 -0.30
CA ARG A 167 8.23 19.13 -0.78
C ARG A 167 7.70 19.42 -2.18
N LEU A 168 7.60 18.39 -3.03
CA LEU A 168 7.02 18.49 -4.37
C LEU A 168 5.50 18.70 -4.35
N LEU A 169 4.80 18.19 -3.33
CA LEU A 169 3.40 18.52 -3.08
C LEU A 169 3.27 19.97 -2.58
N SER A 170 4.06 20.36 -1.58
CA SER A 170 4.00 21.70 -0.98
C SER A 170 4.28 22.83 -1.96
N ASN A 171 5.09 22.59 -3.01
CA ASN A 171 5.41 23.59 -4.03
C ASN A 171 4.55 23.45 -5.31
N GLY A 172 3.54 22.58 -5.30
CA GLY A 172 2.63 22.36 -6.43
C GLY A 172 3.26 21.70 -7.65
N THR A 173 4.39 21.00 -7.50
CA THR A 173 4.96 20.18 -8.58
C THR A 173 4.11 18.93 -8.82
N TYR A 174 3.59 18.33 -7.74
CA TYR A 174 2.52 17.34 -7.74
C TYR A 174 1.30 17.92 -7.02
N ALA A 175 0.10 17.55 -7.47
CA ALA A 175 -1.16 17.93 -6.86
C ALA A 175 -1.55 16.99 -5.70
N ALA A 176 -1.37 15.68 -5.88
CA ALA A 176 -1.67 14.68 -4.86
C ALA A 176 -0.75 13.46 -4.94
N ALA A 177 -0.72 12.70 -3.85
CA ALA A 177 0.04 11.47 -3.70
C ALA A 177 -0.76 10.52 -2.79
N PHE A 178 -1.21 9.37 -3.29
CA PHE A 178 -2.07 8.46 -2.54
C PHE A 178 -1.84 6.98 -2.91
N PRO A 179 -1.98 6.07 -1.92
CA PRO A 179 -2.03 4.64 -2.21
C PRO A 179 -3.36 4.28 -2.88
N LEU A 180 -3.36 3.22 -3.68
CA LEU A 180 -4.62 2.64 -4.18
C LEU A 180 -5.10 1.56 -3.20
N HIS A 181 -6.29 1.76 -2.67
CA HIS A 181 -6.95 0.77 -1.82
C HIS A 181 -7.54 -0.34 -2.69
N ASP A 182 -7.28 -1.60 -2.33
CA ASP A 182 -8.02 -2.74 -2.90
C ASP A 182 -9.48 -2.66 -2.42
N VAL A 183 -10.38 -2.17 -3.28
CA VAL A 183 -11.84 -2.10 -3.04
C VAL A 183 -12.45 -3.49 -2.73
N ARG A 184 -11.73 -4.56 -3.02
CA ARG A 184 -12.19 -5.95 -2.86
C ARG A 184 -12.47 -6.37 -1.40
N GLN A 185 -11.93 -5.69 -0.39
CA GLN A 185 -12.24 -6.02 1.00
C GLN A 185 -13.60 -5.48 1.47
N SER A 186 -14.11 -4.39 0.88
CA SER A 186 -15.40 -3.81 1.30
C SER A 186 -16.61 -4.53 0.72
N GLU A 187 -16.48 -5.23 -0.42
CA GLU A 187 -17.61 -5.95 -1.03
C GLU A 187 -18.00 -7.25 -0.31
N LYS A 188 -17.13 -7.82 0.52
CA LYS A 188 -17.49 -8.97 1.40
C LYS A 188 -18.24 -8.55 2.67
N ILE A 189 -18.47 -7.25 2.86
CA ILE A 189 -19.34 -6.67 3.89
C ILE A 189 -20.65 -6.18 3.22
N LYS A 190 -21.21 -6.98 2.30
CA LYS A 190 -22.63 -6.84 1.95
C LYS A 190 -23.44 -7.71 2.91
N ILE A 191 -24.03 -6.99 3.85
CA ILE A 191 -25.09 -7.35 4.79
C ILE A 191 -25.96 -8.49 4.22
N LYS A 192 -25.82 -9.72 4.73
CA LYS A 192 -26.90 -10.71 4.68
C LYS A 192 -27.92 -10.27 5.72
N GLY A 193 -28.84 -9.43 5.29
CA GLY A 193 -29.96 -8.96 6.09
C GLY A 193 -31.20 -8.88 5.22
N SER A 194 -32.18 -9.70 5.59
CA SER A 194 -33.59 -9.65 5.17
C SER A 194 -33.91 -10.11 3.75
N ASP A 195 -34.06 -11.42 3.56
CA ASP A 195 -35.12 -11.95 2.70
C ASP A 195 -36.21 -12.54 3.60
N GLY A 196 -37.41 -11.96 3.48
CA GLY A 196 -38.56 -12.26 4.31
C GLY A 196 -39.14 -13.65 4.08
N GLN A 197 -39.44 -14.34 5.17
CA GLN A 197 -40.45 -15.41 5.14
C GLN A 197 -41.83 -14.77 5.05
N LYS A 198 -42.34 -14.67 3.81
CA LYS A 198 -43.77 -14.90 3.58
C LYS A 198 -43.99 -16.40 3.60
N ASN A 199 -44.92 -16.87 4.42
CA ASN A 199 -45.72 -18.06 4.17
C ASN A 199 -47.00 -17.95 5.01
N ASP A 200 -48.04 -17.38 4.39
CA ASP A 200 -49.42 -17.72 4.71
C ASP A 200 -49.68 -19.13 4.18
N VAL A 201 -50.10 -20.07 5.03
CA VAL A 201 -51.11 -21.08 4.67
C VAL A 201 -51.96 -21.39 5.91
N ILE A 202 -53.25 -21.13 5.73
CA ILE A 202 -54.40 -21.47 6.55
C ILE A 202 -54.63 -22.99 6.51
N SER A 203 -54.80 -23.63 7.67
CA SER A 203 -56.05 -24.32 8.06
C SER A 203 -55.99 -24.82 9.50
#